data_AF-A0AAD3CD86-F1
#
_entry.id   AF-A0AAD3CD86-F1
#
_cell.length_a   1.000
_cell.length_b   1.000
_cell.length_c   1.000
_cell.angle_alpha   90.00
_cell.angle_beta   90.00
_cell.angle_gamma   90.00
#
_symmetry.space_group_name_H-M   'P 1'
#
loop_
_entity.id
_entity.type
_entity.pdbx_description
1 polymer ?
#
loop_
_entity_poly.entity_id
_entity_poly.type
_entity_poly.pdbx_seq_one_letter_code
_entity_poly.pdbx_strand_id
1 'polypeptide(L)'
;MSAAMKQALFTSLRTFNQNSVKLPNGDIVDVSKKKGSECYLKAMIQENQGPFSTSLLKAMQFFVDNELDNLDKRTERQLTKSYRLYARDPTAWVESELRKGTITMANIIQNSSDDIVEQAFTKEEMEHVYEFMVGLVDVAISRTNAGVVVKEDILISVITVVLKLSNKCSDTSETYTFLSSIAKTVELASPIVPAVDSGVAYVLARSIITPFFTNLDRSGDRQKSVEAVVESGLIQQLLRCISIPWFPPKFEESIKGDLKWIQEFFKHLSICKELLRERFAKDTPCGDVLEDIVLGRVNPCPENITYVSTLKVIYDIANAKPSEEGDSDDDDEVIVFECSNCRNLFPEEEMKLCARCKDIAYCSRQCQVNHWKKHKVDCKT
;
A
#
# COMPACT_ATOMS: atom_id res chain seq x y z
N MET A 1 19.57 24.00 13.98
CA MET A 1 19.58 22.97 15.04
C MET A 1 20.50 23.37 16.20
N SER A 2 19.97 23.48 17.43
CA SER A 2 20.76 23.78 18.64
C SER A 2 21.72 22.62 18.99
N ALA A 3 22.81 22.89 19.73
CA ALA A 3 23.77 21.84 20.14
C ALA A 3 23.09 20.69 20.93
N ALA A 4 22.10 21.02 21.76
CA ALA A 4 21.31 20.06 22.52
C ALA A 4 20.45 19.16 21.60
N MET A 5 19.81 19.71 20.57
CA MET A 5 19.05 18.91 19.59
C MET A 5 19.96 17.97 18.81
N LYS A 6 21.18 18.41 18.44
CA LYS A 6 22.17 17.51 17.81
C LYS A 6 22.47 16.36 18.76
N GLN A 7 22.85 16.64 20.01
CA GLN A 7 23.24 15.60 20.96
C GLN A 7 22.11 14.61 21.28
N ALA A 8 20.86 15.08 21.38
CA ALA A 8 19.69 14.23 21.55
C ALA A 8 19.48 13.28 20.36
N LEU A 9 19.47 13.82 19.13
CA LEU A 9 19.36 13.04 17.90
C LEU A 9 20.44 11.95 17.83
N PHE A 10 21.70 12.31 18.06
CA PHE A 10 22.82 11.37 17.99
C PHE A 10 22.76 10.27 19.07
N THR A 11 22.30 10.61 20.28
CA THR A 11 22.15 9.64 21.37
C THR A 11 21.04 8.65 21.05
N SER A 12 19.91 9.13 20.53
CA SER A 12 18.79 8.29 20.12
C SER A 12 19.10 7.44 18.87
N LEU A 13 19.77 7.99 17.86
CA LEU A 13 20.14 7.23 16.65
C LEU A 13 21.13 6.09 16.97
N ARG A 14 22.07 6.30 17.90
CA ARG A 14 22.99 5.25 18.34
C ARG A 14 22.32 4.07 19.04
N THR A 15 21.14 4.28 19.63
CA THR A 15 20.39 3.18 20.26
C THR A 15 19.60 2.35 19.26
N PHE A 16 19.47 2.82 18.01
CA PHE A 16 18.76 2.11 16.96
C PHE A 16 19.72 1.26 16.12
N ASN A 17 19.62 -0.05 16.30
CA ASN A 17 20.00 -1.00 15.27
C ASN A 17 18.74 -1.33 14.46
N GLN A 18 18.83 -1.52 13.14
CA GLN A 18 17.67 -1.64 12.23
C GLN A 18 16.56 -2.56 12.76
N ASN A 19 16.95 -3.65 13.44
CA ASN A 19 16.02 -4.65 13.97
C ASN A 19 16.02 -4.71 15.51
N SER A 20 16.82 -3.92 16.23
CA SER A 20 16.85 -4.02 17.70
C SER A 20 17.00 -2.68 18.40
N VAL A 21 16.34 -2.59 19.55
CA VAL A 21 16.29 -1.39 20.39
C VAL A 21 16.64 -1.75 21.81
N LYS A 22 17.39 -0.87 22.46
CA LYS A 22 17.73 -1.00 23.88
C LYS A 22 16.62 -0.38 24.73
N LEU A 23 16.05 -1.17 25.63
CA LEU A 23 15.06 -0.75 26.62
C LEU A 23 15.69 0.09 27.74
N PRO A 24 14.89 0.85 28.52
CA PRO A 24 15.37 1.65 29.66
C PRO A 24 16.12 0.82 30.71
N ASN A 25 15.70 -0.43 30.93
CA ASN A 25 16.34 -1.37 31.85
C ASN A 25 17.67 -1.93 31.32
N GLY A 26 18.04 -1.61 30.07
CA GLY A 26 19.27 -2.03 29.43
C GLY A 26 19.14 -3.26 28.52
N ASP A 27 18.01 -3.96 28.55
CA ASP A 27 17.75 -5.13 27.69
C ASP A 27 17.68 -4.72 26.21
N ILE A 28 18.03 -5.64 25.31
CA ILE A 28 17.93 -5.42 23.87
C ILE A 28 16.79 -6.30 23.34
N VAL A 29 15.81 -5.67 22.67
CA VAL A 29 14.67 -6.37 22.06
C VAL A 29 14.74 -6.28 20.54
N ASP A 30 14.33 -7.37 19.87
CA ASP A 30 14.23 -7.45 18.42
C ASP A 30 12.87 -6.92 17.94
N VAL A 31 12.84 -5.67 17.49
CA VAL A 31 11.62 -4.98 17.07
C VAL A 31 11.14 -5.39 15.67
N SER A 32 11.92 -6.18 14.93
CA SER A 32 11.43 -6.83 13.69
C SER A 32 10.42 -7.95 13.97
N LYS A 33 10.27 -8.33 15.26
CA LYS A 33 9.29 -9.31 15.73
C LYS A 33 8.22 -8.63 16.56
N LYS A 34 6.97 -9.05 16.40
CA LYS A 34 5.80 -8.58 17.17
C LYS A 34 6.05 -8.53 18.68
N LYS A 35 6.59 -9.60 19.27
CA LYS A 35 6.86 -9.65 20.70
C LYS A 35 7.86 -8.56 21.14
N GLY A 36 8.88 -8.28 20.34
CA GLY A 36 9.89 -7.28 20.67
C GLY A 36 9.39 -5.85 20.48
N SER A 37 8.64 -5.58 19.42
CA SER A 37 8.02 -4.26 19.19
C SER A 37 7.01 -3.91 20.29
N GLU A 38 6.14 -4.85 20.67
CA GLU A 38 5.18 -4.65 21.76
C GLU A 38 5.88 -4.49 23.12
N CYS A 39 6.97 -5.23 23.36
CA CYS A 39 7.78 -5.08 24.57
C CYS A 39 8.39 -3.68 24.66
N TYR A 40 8.89 -3.15 23.55
CA TYR A 40 9.42 -1.79 23.47
C TYR A 40 8.34 -0.76 23.82
N LEU A 41 7.20 -0.78 23.12
CA LEU A 41 6.14 0.20 23.35
C LEU A 41 5.58 0.14 24.78
N LYS A 42 5.41 -1.06 25.35
CA LYS A 42 4.98 -1.22 26.75
C LYS A 42 5.98 -0.62 27.74
N ALA A 43 7.27 -0.79 27.50
CA ALA A 43 8.30 -0.16 28.34
C ALA A 43 8.25 1.37 28.25
N MET A 44 8.03 1.93 27.05
CA MET A 44 7.87 3.38 26.85
C MET A 44 6.64 3.92 27.58
N ILE A 45 5.49 3.24 27.46
CA ILE A 45 4.25 3.56 28.20
C ILE A 45 4.50 3.55 29.71
N GLN A 46 5.15 2.51 30.24
CA GLN A 46 5.43 2.36 31.68
C GLN A 46 6.30 3.49 32.24
N GLU A 47 7.26 3.97 31.45
CA GLU A 47 8.14 5.09 31.81
C GLU A 47 7.48 6.47 31.59
N ASN A 48 6.24 6.51 31.08
CA ASN A 48 5.55 7.72 30.64
C ASN A 48 6.43 8.54 29.64
N GLN A 49 7.13 7.82 28.77
CA GLN A 49 7.96 8.39 27.71
C GLN A 49 7.33 8.07 26.37
N GLY A 50 7.25 9.07 25.49
CA GLY A 50 6.94 8.83 24.09
C GLY A 50 7.99 7.89 23.48
N PRO A 51 7.60 6.95 22.59
CA PRO A 51 8.52 5.97 21.99
C PRO A 51 9.59 6.62 21.13
N PHE A 52 9.40 7.88 20.76
CA PHE A 52 10.40 8.75 20.17
C PHE A 52 10.39 10.06 20.94
N SER A 53 11.56 10.53 21.38
CA SER A 53 11.61 11.87 21.97
C SER A 53 11.15 12.90 20.93
N THR A 54 10.35 13.89 21.33
CA THR A 54 9.93 15.01 20.47
C THR A 54 11.14 15.71 19.82
N SER A 55 12.30 15.68 20.49
CA SER A 55 13.56 16.19 19.97
C SER A 55 14.12 15.36 18.82
N LEU A 56 13.95 14.04 18.84
CA LEU A 56 14.32 13.15 17.74
C LEU A 56 13.44 13.41 16.53
N LEU A 57 12.12 13.46 16.71
CA LEU A 57 11.17 13.76 15.62
C LEU A 57 11.44 15.13 15.01
N LYS A 58 11.61 16.18 15.83
CA LYS A 58 11.95 17.53 15.35
C LYS A 58 13.30 17.60 14.65
N ALA A 59 14.28 16.82 15.11
CA ALA A 59 15.58 16.77 14.46
C ALA A 59 15.50 16.02 13.12
N MET A 60 14.71 14.96 13.04
CA MET A 60 14.44 14.22 11.82
C MET A 60 13.65 15.06 10.80
N GLN A 61 12.63 15.80 11.24
CA GLN A 61 11.90 16.78 10.42
C GLN A 61 12.82 17.89 9.89
N PHE A 62 13.72 18.42 10.74
CA PHE A 62 14.70 19.42 10.29
C PHE A 62 15.56 18.91 9.13
N PHE A 63 15.91 17.61 9.10
CA PHE A 63 16.66 17.04 7.97
C PHE A 63 15.83 16.90 6.69
N VAL A 64 14.54 16.60 6.83
CA VAL A 64 13.60 16.58 5.72
C VAL A 64 13.47 18.00 5.13
N ASP A 65 13.14 19.00 5.97
CA ASP A 65 12.84 20.37 5.54
C ASP A 65 14.02 21.09 4.88
N ASN A 66 15.26 20.72 5.23
CA ASN A 66 16.45 21.41 4.75
C ASN A 66 17.10 20.74 3.53
N GLU A 67 16.50 19.66 3.01
CA GLU A 67 17.02 18.76 1.96
C GLU A 67 18.46 18.27 2.24
N LEU A 68 18.73 16.97 2.04
CA LEU A 68 20.09 16.42 2.20
C LEU A 68 21.13 17.15 1.32
N ASP A 69 20.70 17.74 0.20
CA ASP A 69 21.54 18.41 -0.78
C ASP A 69 21.76 19.91 -0.49
N ASN A 70 20.92 20.53 0.35
CA ASN A 70 21.01 21.95 0.73
C ASN A 70 21.58 22.17 2.14
N LEU A 71 22.23 21.16 2.71
CA LEU A 71 23.11 21.31 3.86
C LEU A 71 24.22 22.33 3.51
N ASP A 72 23.95 23.60 3.81
CA ASP A 72 24.90 24.72 3.67
C ASP A 72 26.29 24.28 4.16
N LYS A 73 27.33 24.59 3.38
CA LYS A 73 28.75 24.37 3.71
C LYS A 73 29.11 24.74 5.15
N ARG A 74 28.39 25.66 5.80
CA ARG A 74 28.50 26.02 7.21
C ARG A 74 27.97 24.93 8.15
N THR A 75 26.81 24.35 7.85
CA THR A 75 26.24 23.22 8.60
C THR A 75 27.09 21.96 8.38
N GLU A 76 27.54 21.75 7.15
CA GLU A 76 28.52 20.72 6.82
C GLU A 76 29.78 20.88 7.67
N ARG A 77 30.43 22.06 7.68
CA ARG A 77 31.61 22.37 8.51
C ARG A 77 31.38 22.20 10.01
N GLN A 78 30.19 22.52 10.51
CA GLN A 78 29.84 22.31 11.93
C GLN A 78 29.69 20.83 12.28
N LEU A 79 29.13 20.02 11.36
CA LEU A 79 29.08 18.57 11.50
C LEU A 79 30.48 17.96 11.37
N THR A 80 31.31 18.40 10.40
CA THR A 80 32.67 17.87 10.22
C THR A 80 33.58 18.14 11.42
N LYS A 81 33.46 19.31 12.08
CA LYS A 81 34.29 19.65 13.25
C LYS A 81 34.07 18.74 14.45
N SER A 82 32.83 18.32 14.69
CA SER A 82 32.49 17.43 15.81
C SER A 82 32.74 15.95 15.49
N TYR A 83 32.91 15.58 14.22
CA TYR A 83 32.81 14.18 13.78
C TYR A 83 33.93 13.70 12.83
N ARG A 84 35.11 14.33 12.84
CA ARG A 84 36.31 13.89 12.09
C ARG A 84 36.70 12.41 12.28
N LEU A 85 36.18 11.73 13.30
CA LEU A 85 36.54 10.35 13.65
C LEU A 85 35.68 9.26 12.99
N TYR A 86 34.51 9.58 12.41
CA TYR A 86 33.51 8.53 12.10
C TYR A 86 33.01 8.41 10.66
N ALA A 87 33.20 9.40 9.78
CA ALA A 87 32.86 9.25 8.36
C ALA A 87 33.69 10.15 7.45
N ARG A 88 34.17 9.60 6.33
CA ARG A 88 34.79 10.39 5.23
C ARG A 88 33.77 11.24 4.48
N ASP A 89 32.47 10.93 4.64
CA ASP A 89 31.34 11.59 4.00
C ASP A 89 30.20 11.77 5.03
N PRO A 90 29.98 12.99 5.56
CA PRO A 90 28.91 13.27 6.52
C PRO A 90 27.51 13.00 5.99
N THR A 91 27.27 13.17 4.69
CA THR A 91 25.95 12.98 4.07
C THR A 91 25.58 11.50 4.05
N ALA A 92 26.51 10.65 3.62
CA ALA A 92 26.32 9.20 3.64
C ALA A 92 26.06 8.65 5.05
N TRP A 93 26.71 9.24 6.07
CA TRP A 93 26.47 8.87 7.46
C TRP A 93 25.07 9.27 7.96
N VAL A 94 24.64 10.52 7.70
CA VAL A 94 23.30 10.99 8.04
C VAL A 94 22.24 10.13 7.36
N GLU A 95 22.42 9.82 6.07
CA GLU A 95 21.50 8.96 5.32
C GLU A 95 21.41 7.55 5.95
N SER A 96 22.55 6.96 6.33
CA SER A 96 22.60 5.67 7.01
C SER A 96 21.84 5.67 8.34
N GLU A 97 22.00 6.72 9.16
CA GLU A 97 21.32 6.78 10.45
C GLU A 97 19.83 7.12 10.34
N LEU A 98 19.46 8.02 9.43
CA LEU A 98 18.05 8.27 9.09
C LEU A 98 17.39 6.96 8.64
N ARG A 99 18.05 6.21 7.74
CA ARG A 99 17.60 4.89 7.31
C ARG A 99 17.37 3.94 8.48
N LYS A 100 18.32 3.85 9.42
CA LYS A 100 18.16 2.99 10.62
C LYS A 100 17.00 3.43 11.49
N GLY A 101 16.87 4.73 11.75
CA GLY A 101 15.78 5.29 12.54
C GLY A 101 14.42 5.01 11.90
N THR A 102 14.29 5.27 10.61
CA THR A 102 13.07 5.01 9.83
C THR A 102 12.68 3.54 9.84
N ILE A 103 13.61 2.64 9.53
CA ILE A 103 13.34 1.19 9.52
C ILE A 103 12.96 0.70 10.92
N THR A 104 13.64 1.18 11.95
CA THR A 104 13.34 0.80 13.34
C THR A 104 11.95 1.27 13.74
N MET A 105 11.62 2.52 13.44
CA MET A 105 10.30 3.09 13.68
C MET A 105 9.21 2.32 12.93
N ALA A 106 9.49 1.96 11.69
CA ALA A 106 8.59 1.14 10.89
C ALA A 106 8.37 -0.24 11.48
N ASN A 107 9.43 -0.93 11.86
CA ASN A 107 9.36 -2.21 12.54
C ASN A 107 8.55 -2.13 13.84
N ILE A 108 8.74 -1.07 14.65
CA ILE A 108 7.99 -0.86 15.89
C ILE A 108 6.50 -0.71 15.61
N ILE A 109 6.13 0.17 14.68
CA ILE A 109 4.73 0.47 14.38
C ILE A 109 4.06 -0.72 13.69
N GLN A 110 4.69 -1.30 12.67
CA GLN A 110 4.12 -2.40 11.87
C GLN A 110 3.88 -3.66 12.70
N ASN A 111 4.85 -4.05 13.51
CA ASN A 111 4.79 -5.32 14.23
C ASN A 111 3.98 -5.26 15.53
N SER A 112 3.57 -4.08 15.99
CA SER A 112 2.76 -3.92 17.20
C SER A 112 1.26 -3.96 16.91
N SER A 113 0.45 -4.37 17.89
CA SER A 113 -1.00 -4.26 17.79
C SER A 113 -1.45 -2.80 17.84
N ASP A 114 -2.56 -2.50 17.16
CA ASP A 114 -3.14 -1.16 17.10
C ASP A 114 -3.39 -0.56 18.49
N ASP A 115 -3.97 -1.33 19.41
CA ASP A 115 -4.25 -0.87 20.78
C ASP A 115 -2.99 -0.40 21.53
N ILE A 116 -1.85 -1.04 21.28
CA ILE A 116 -0.58 -0.69 21.93
C ILE A 116 0.02 0.56 21.30
N VAL A 117 -0.09 0.72 19.97
CA VAL A 117 0.34 1.94 19.28
C VAL A 117 -0.50 3.12 19.75
N GLU A 118 -1.82 2.98 19.83
CA GLU A 118 -2.71 4.06 20.31
C GLU A 118 -2.45 4.46 21.77
N GLN A 119 -2.04 3.53 22.61
CA GLN A 119 -1.64 3.84 23.99
C GLN A 119 -0.24 4.47 24.09
N ALA A 120 0.67 4.11 23.18
CA ALA A 120 2.06 4.53 23.24
C ALA A 120 2.30 5.92 22.64
N PHE A 121 1.45 6.37 21.71
CA PHE A 121 1.61 7.66 21.05
C PHE A 121 0.44 8.57 21.36
N THR A 122 0.74 9.81 21.74
CA THR A 122 -0.26 10.86 21.71
C THR A 122 -0.67 11.18 20.27
N LYS A 123 -1.85 11.80 20.08
CA LYS A 123 -2.30 12.26 18.76
C LYS A 123 -1.27 13.16 18.07
N GLU A 124 -0.70 14.11 18.81
CA GLU A 124 0.33 15.03 18.32
C GLU A 124 1.63 14.29 17.91
N GLU A 125 2.02 13.23 18.63
CA GLU A 125 3.18 12.43 18.23
C GLU A 125 2.92 11.60 16.97
N MET A 126 1.70 11.07 16.81
CA MET A 126 1.29 10.37 15.59
C MET A 126 1.31 11.29 14.38
N GLU A 127 0.82 12.53 14.54
CA GLU A 127 0.85 13.57 13.51
C GLU A 127 2.30 13.90 13.11
N HIS A 128 3.20 14.11 14.07
CA HIS A 128 4.62 14.34 13.77
C HIS A 128 5.31 13.15 13.09
N VAL A 129 5.01 11.91 13.51
CA VAL A 129 5.54 10.72 12.84
C VAL A 129 5.01 10.64 11.41
N TYR A 130 3.74 10.95 11.20
CA TYR A 130 3.11 11.00 9.90
C TYR A 130 3.79 12.04 9.00
N GLU A 131 3.85 13.31 9.41
CA GLU A 131 4.50 14.41 8.69
C GLU A 131 5.95 14.07 8.32
N PHE A 132 6.70 13.50 9.27
CA PHE A 132 8.07 13.08 9.03
C PHE A 132 8.16 12.01 7.93
N MET A 133 7.29 11.00 8.01
CA MET A 133 7.26 9.92 7.03
C MET A 133 6.82 10.43 5.64
N VAL A 134 5.85 11.35 5.57
CA VAL A 134 5.47 12.02 4.32
C VAL A 134 6.66 12.75 3.72
N GLY A 135 7.36 13.55 4.52
CA GLY A 135 8.53 14.27 4.06
C GLY A 135 9.69 13.36 3.60
N LEU A 136 9.84 12.18 4.19
CA LEU A 136 10.77 11.17 3.66
C LEU A 136 10.36 10.64 2.28
N VAL A 137 9.06 10.48 2.01
CA VAL A 137 8.56 10.14 0.68
C VAL A 137 8.89 11.27 -0.30
N ASP A 138 8.67 12.53 0.07
CA ASP A 138 8.97 13.68 -0.79
C ASP A 138 10.46 13.77 -1.14
N VAL A 139 11.34 13.56 -0.16
CA VAL A 139 12.79 13.48 -0.41
C VAL A 139 13.13 12.31 -1.33
N ALA A 140 12.50 11.15 -1.14
CA ALA A 140 12.69 10.00 -2.01
C ALA A 140 12.23 10.28 -3.45
N ILE A 141 11.09 10.95 -3.64
CA ILE A 141 10.58 11.39 -4.95
C ILE A 141 11.60 12.32 -5.61
N SER A 142 12.01 13.37 -4.91
CA SER A 142 12.94 14.37 -5.43
C SER A 142 14.25 13.74 -5.90
N ARG A 143 14.79 12.82 -5.11
CA ARG A 143 16.01 12.05 -5.46
C ARG A 143 15.80 11.12 -6.65
N THR A 144 14.65 10.44 -6.72
CA THR A 144 14.32 9.58 -7.88
C THR A 144 14.23 10.39 -9.17
N ASN A 145 13.61 11.58 -9.12
CA ASN A 145 13.56 12.52 -10.25
C ASN A 145 14.95 13.02 -10.67
N ALA A 146 15.90 13.11 -9.73
CA ALA A 146 17.29 13.43 -10.00
C ALA A 146 18.12 12.22 -10.51
N GLY A 147 17.50 11.06 -10.73
CA GLY A 147 18.17 9.83 -11.18
C GLY A 147 18.92 9.09 -10.07
N VAL A 148 18.68 9.43 -8.80
CA VAL A 148 19.28 8.75 -7.66
C VAL A 148 18.41 7.57 -7.24
N VAL A 149 19.02 6.38 -7.21
CA VAL A 149 18.33 5.15 -6.78
C VAL A 149 18.06 5.20 -5.27
N VAL A 150 16.79 5.34 -4.90
CA VAL A 150 16.34 5.19 -3.51
C VAL A 150 16.26 3.70 -3.18
N LYS A 151 16.76 3.32 -2.00
CA LYS A 151 16.68 1.92 -1.56
C LYS A 151 15.23 1.52 -1.27
N GLU A 152 14.80 0.43 -1.91
CA GLU A 152 13.47 -0.18 -1.78
C GLU A 152 13.01 -0.35 -0.32
N ASP A 153 13.89 -0.83 0.56
CA ASP A 153 13.53 -1.16 1.93
C ASP A 153 13.11 0.06 2.76
N ILE A 154 13.62 1.24 2.42
CA ILE A 154 13.21 2.51 3.04
C ILE A 154 11.81 2.86 2.57
N LEU A 155 11.58 2.83 1.26
CA LEU A 155 10.31 3.25 0.65
C LEU A 155 9.16 2.37 1.15
N ILE A 156 9.35 1.04 1.18
CA ILE A 156 8.38 0.09 1.72
C ILE A 156 8.12 0.36 3.21
N SER A 157 9.18 0.57 4.00
CA SER A 157 9.04 0.84 5.45
C SER A 157 8.25 2.10 5.72
N VAL A 158 8.59 3.20 5.04
CA VAL A 158 7.92 4.50 5.17
C VAL A 158 6.46 4.38 4.77
N ILE A 159 6.18 3.86 3.58
CA ILE A 159 4.80 3.76 3.05
C ILE A 159 3.95 2.90 3.99
N THR A 160 4.45 1.76 4.42
CA THR A 160 3.69 0.87 5.31
C THR A 160 3.41 1.52 6.67
N VAL A 161 4.33 2.31 7.21
CA VAL A 161 4.04 3.11 8.42
C VAL A 161 2.94 4.11 8.16
N VAL A 162 3.09 4.92 7.11
CA VAL A 162 2.13 5.98 6.84
C VAL A 162 0.74 5.41 6.63
N LEU A 163 0.61 4.30 5.93
CA LEU A 163 -0.66 3.62 5.71
C LEU A 163 -1.29 3.08 7.01
N LYS A 164 -0.46 2.55 7.91
CA LYS A 164 -0.95 2.09 9.22
C LYS A 164 -1.42 3.27 10.08
N LEU A 165 -0.74 4.41 9.98
CA LEU A 165 -1.11 5.64 10.68
C LEU A 165 -2.29 6.37 10.03
N SER A 166 -2.40 6.35 8.71
CA SER A 166 -3.47 7.05 7.97
C SER A 166 -4.83 6.42 8.21
N ASN A 167 -4.88 5.10 8.44
CA ASN A 167 -6.08 4.40 8.94
C ASN A 167 -6.58 4.92 10.29
N LYS A 168 -5.75 5.67 11.01
CA LYS A 168 -6.07 6.30 12.29
C LYS A 168 -6.26 7.81 12.17
N CYS A 169 -5.93 8.40 11.02
CA CYS A 169 -6.20 9.81 10.79
C CYS A 169 -7.70 10.01 10.57
N SER A 170 -8.28 10.98 11.29
CA SER A 170 -9.70 11.32 11.15
C SER A 170 -9.99 12.08 9.85
N ASP A 171 -8.97 12.68 9.24
CA ASP A 171 -9.09 13.43 7.99
C ASP A 171 -8.75 12.53 6.79
N THR A 172 -9.80 12.19 6.03
CA THR A 172 -9.66 11.41 4.81
C THR A 172 -8.96 12.22 3.71
N SER A 173 -9.08 13.54 3.68
CA SER A 173 -8.49 14.43 2.66
C SER A 173 -6.96 14.43 2.69
N GLU A 174 -6.36 14.49 3.88
CA GLU A 174 -4.90 14.42 4.05
C GLU A 174 -4.35 13.04 3.64
N THR A 175 -5.11 11.99 3.98
CA THR A 175 -4.79 10.62 3.56
C THR A 175 -4.82 10.51 2.03
N TYR A 176 -5.81 11.08 1.35
CA TYR A 176 -5.87 11.11 -0.12
C TYR A 176 -4.70 11.86 -0.75
N THR A 177 -4.40 13.05 -0.24
CA THR A 177 -3.31 13.89 -0.76
C THR A 177 -1.98 13.14 -0.68
N PHE A 178 -1.71 12.51 0.45
CA PHE A 178 -0.51 11.71 0.64
C PHE A 178 -0.46 10.49 -0.29
N LEU A 179 -1.57 9.77 -0.43
CA LEU A 179 -1.62 8.57 -1.28
C LEU A 179 -1.46 8.92 -2.76
N SER A 180 -1.97 10.08 -3.18
CA SER A 180 -1.68 10.67 -4.49
C SER A 180 -0.19 10.98 -4.67
N SER A 181 0.47 11.56 -3.65
CA SER A 181 1.92 11.78 -3.67
C SER A 181 2.70 10.46 -3.79
N ILE A 182 2.35 9.41 -3.03
CA ILE A 182 3.00 8.10 -3.18
C ILE A 182 2.78 7.55 -4.59
N ALA A 183 1.56 7.62 -5.10
CA ALA A 183 1.24 7.06 -6.40
C ALA A 183 2.05 7.73 -7.51
N LYS A 184 2.21 9.05 -7.42
CA LYS A 184 3.12 9.82 -8.27
C LYS A 184 4.58 9.36 -8.11
N THR A 185 5.05 9.05 -6.91
CA THR A 185 6.37 8.41 -6.69
C THR A 185 6.48 7.09 -7.43
N VAL A 186 5.47 6.23 -7.28
CA VAL A 186 5.45 4.89 -7.87
C VAL A 186 5.40 5.00 -9.39
N GLU A 187 4.62 5.94 -9.93
CA GLU A 187 4.55 6.23 -11.36
C GLU A 187 5.89 6.73 -11.90
N LEU A 188 6.54 7.67 -11.21
CA LEU A 188 7.87 8.18 -11.58
C LEU A 188 8.95 7.09 -11.47
N ALA A 189 8.81 6.17 -10.51
CA ALA A 189 9.67 5.01 -10.39
C ALA A 189 9.35 3.92 -11.45
N SER A 190 8.12 3.82 -11.93
CA SER A 190 7.60 2.75 -12.81
C SER A 190 8.40 2.53 -14.10
N PRO A 191 8.80 3.56 -14.88
CA PRO A 191 9.66 3.35 -16.05
C PRO A 191 11.11 2.96 -15.68
N ILE A 192 11.49 3.11 -14.41
CA ILE A 192 12.83 2.86 -13.87
C ILE A 192 12.93 1.52 -13.16
N VAL A 193 11.80 0.87 -12.81
CA VAL A 193 11.76 -0.42 -12.12
C VAL A 193 11.87 -1.56 -13.15
N PRO A 194 13.05 -2.15 -13.39
CA PRO A 194 13.17 -3.33 -14.24
C PRO A 194 12.27 -4.46 -13.71
N ALA A 195 11.87 -5.42 -14.56
CA ALA A 195 10.95 -6.51 -14.19
C ALA A 195 11.35 -7.30 -12.92
N VAL A 196 12.64 -7.28 -12.55
CA VAL A 196 13.18 -7.88 -11.31
C VAL A 196 12.78 -7.14 -10.02
N ASP A 197 12.37 -5.87 -10.11
CA ASP A 197 11.98 -5.01 -8.98
C ASP A 197 10.45 -4.79 -8.92
N SER A 198 9.69 -5.54 -9.72
CA SER A 198 8.21 -5.56 -9.75
C SER A 198 7.55 -5.89 -8.41
N GLY A 199 8.26 -6.59 -7.53
CA GLY A 199 7.83 -6.87 -6.17
C GLY A 199 7.62 -5.59 -5.35
N VAL A 200 8.42 -4.55 -5.57
CA VAL A 200 8.28 -3.26 -4.85
C VAL A 200 6.96 -2.61 -5.24
N ALA A 201 6.74 -2.42 -6.53
CA ALA A 201 5.56 -1.76 -7.05
C ALA A 201 4.29 -2.53 -6.64
N TYR A 202 4.36 -3.87 -6.62
CA TYR A 202 3.27 -4.70 -6.10
C TYR A 202 3.01 -4.45 -4.62
N VAL A 203 4.06 -4.51 -3.77
CA VAL A 203 3.93 -4.27 -2.33
C VAL A 203 3.40 -2.87 -2.07
N LEU A 204 3.85 -1.86 -2.81
CA LEU A 204 3.39 -0.48 -2.67
C LEU A 204 1.93 -0.34 -3.09
N ALA A 205 1.56 -0.82 -4.28
CA ALA A 205 0.18 -0.77 -4.75
C ALA A 205 -0.76 -1.52 -3.78
N ARG A 206 -0.38 -2.72 -3.34
CA ARG A 206 -1.13 -3.49 -2.33
C ARG A 206 -1.27 -2.73 -1.03
N SER A 207 -0.15 -2.25 -0.49
CA SER A 207 -0.12 -1.56 0.79
C SER A 207 -0.99 -0.31 0.73
N ILE A 208 -1.07 0.39 -0.39
CA ILE A 208 -1.92 1.57 -0.51
C ILE A 208 -3.39 1.20 -0.68
N ILE A 209 -3.69 0.25 -1.57
CA ILE A 209 -5.08 -0.07 -1.89
C ILE A 209 -5.74 -0.85 -0.75
N THR A 210 -5.02 -1.66 0.03
CA THR A 210 -5.60 -2.45 1.13
C THR A 210 -6.29 -1.58 2.20
N PRO A 211 -5.63 -0.57 2.80
CA PRO A 211 -6.22 0.44 3.67
C PRO A 211 -7.43 1.15 3.08
N PHE A 212 -7.34 1.59 1.81
CA PHE A 212 -8.46 2.22 1.12
C PHE A 212 -9.70 1.34 1.15
N PHE A 213 -9.56 0.04 0.90
CA PHE A 213 -10.66 -0.91 0.89
C PHE A 213 -11.21 -1.22 2.28
N THR A 214 -10.33 -1.34 3.27
CA THR A 214 -10.81 -1.51 4.65
C THR A 214 -11.58 -0.29 5.17
N ASN A 215 -11.31 0.90 4.62
CA ASN A 215 -11.99 2.14 4.99
C ASN A 215 -13.21 2.47 4.11
N LEU A 216 -13.25 1.97 2.86
CA LEU A 216 -14.39 2.06 1.95
C LEU A 216 -15.68 1.50 2.58
N ASP A 217 -15.56 0.49 3.43
CA ASP A 217 -16.70 -0.06 4.17
C ASP A 217 -17.18 0.84 5.33
N ARG A 218 -16.36 1.81 5.75
CA ARG A 218 -16.63 2.67 6.92
C ARG A 218 -17.06 4.09 6.56
N SER A 219 -16.54 4.66 5.47
CA SER A 219 -16.69 6.09 5.16
C SER A 219 -18.04 6.48 4.54
N GLY A 220 -18.86 5.51 4.12
CA GLY A 220 -20.16 5.76 3.48
C GLY A 220 -20.08 6.34 2.06
N ASP A 221 -18.94 6.87 1.64
CA ASP A 221 -18.70 7.45 0.32
C ASP A 221 -17.73 6.57 -0.49
N ARG A 222 -18.27 5.43 -0.94
CA ARG A 222 -17.47 4.44 -1.68
C ARG A 222 -16.95 5.00 -3.00
N GLN A 223 -17.80 5.71 -3.72
CA GLN A 223 -17.49 6.25 -5.04
C GLN A 223 -16.27 7.19 -5.02
N LYS A 224 -16.24 8.19 -4.14
CA LYS A 224 -15.10 9.13 -4.07
C LYS A 224 -13.78 8.45 -3.74
N SER A 225 -13.82 7.41 -2.90
CA SER A 225 -12.59 6.70 -2.54
C SER A 225 -12.06 5.89 -3.72
N VAL A 226 -12.95 5.27 -4.51
CA VAL A 226 -12.54 4.57 -5.73
C VAL A 226 -12.04 5.57 -6.78
N GLU A 227 -12.71 6.70 -6.97
CA GLU A 227 -12.26 7.79 -7.86
C GLU A 227 -10.84 8.25 -7.51
N ALA A 228 -10.56 8.55 -6.23
CA ALA A 228 -9.23 8.97 -5.80
C ALA A 228 -8.15 7.91 -6.04
N VAL A 229 -8.47 6.62 -5.83
CA VAL A 229 -7.55 5.51 -6.11
C VAL A 229 -7.29 5.40 -7.61
N VAL A 230 -8.30 5.63 -8.46
CA VAL A 230 -8.10 5.66 -9.91
C VAL A 230 -7.25 6.85 -10.34
N GLU A 231 -7.56 8.05 -9.86
CA GLU A 231 -6.83 9.29 -10.20
C GLU A 231 -5.37 9.26 -9.78
N SER A 232 -5.05 8.49 -8.74
CA SER A 232 -3.67 8.28 -8.32
C SER A 232 -2.85 7.47 -9.32
N GLY A 233 -3.47 6.70 -10.23
CA GLY A 233 -2.76 5.79 -11.13
C GLY A 233 -2.31 4.47 -10.48
N LEU A 234 -2.62 4.26 -9.19
CA LEU A 234 -2.26 3.03 -8.47
C LEU A 234 -2.90 1.78 -9.05
N ILE A 235 -4.12 1.90 -9.61
CA ILE A 235 -4.77 0.76 -10.23
C ILE A 235 -4.03 0.32 -11.50
N GLN A 236 -3.56 1.28 -12.30
CA GLN A 236 -2.73 0.98 -13.46
C GLN A 236 -1.45 0.23 -13.03
N GLN A 237 -0.81 0.69 -11.96
CA GLN A 237 0.39 0.04 -11.43
C GLN A 237 0.08 -1.34 -10.86
N LEU A 238 -1.03 -1.52 -10.14
CA LEU A 238 -1.49 -2.82 -9.67
C LEU A 238 -1.69 -3.78 -10.84
N LEU A 239 -2.41 -3.35 -11.90
CA LEU A 239 -2.64 -4.14 -13.11
C LEU A 239 -1.33 -4.58 -13.78
N ARG A 240 -0.35 -3.67 -13.89
CA ARG A 240 1.00 -3.99 -14.39
C ARG A 240 1.71 -4.99 -13.49
N CYS A 241 1.61 -4.84 -12.17
CA CYS A 241 2.30 -5.72 -11.23
C CYS A 241 1.74 -7.14 -11.24
N ILE A 242 0.41 -7.30 -11.25
CA ILE A 242 -0.22 -8.63 -11.24
C ILE A 242 0.03 -9.39 -12.54
N SER A 243 0.27 -8.69 -13.64
CA SER A 243 0.52 -9.28 -14.96
C SER A 243 1.97 -9.70 -15.19
N ILE A 244 2.88 -9.47 -14.22
CA ILE A 244 4.27 -9.90 -14.34
C ILE A 244 4.38 -11.40 -14.03
N PRO A 245 4.93 -12.21 -14.96
CA PRO A 245 4.92 -13.67 -14.86
C PRO A 245 5.93 -14.24 -13.86
N TRP A 246 6.76 -13.42 -13.23
CA TRP A 246 7.76 -13.89 -12.26
C TRP A 246 7.76 -13.04 -11.01
N PHE A 247 7.15 -13.57 -9.95
CA PHE A 247 7.43 -13.10 -8.59
C PHE A 247 8.58 -13.91 -8.01
N PRO A 248 9.55 -13.27 -7.34
CA PRO A 248 10.55 -13.99 -6.57
C PRO A 248 9.87 -14.96 -5.58
N PRO A 249 10.38 -16.20 -5.37
CA PRO A 249 9.73 -17.21 -4.53
C PRO A 249 9.36 -16.73 -3.11
N LYS A 250 10.11 -15.77 -2.58
CA LYS A 250 9.85 -15.13 -1.27
C LYS A 250 8.51 -14.39 -1.19
N PHE A 251 7.87 -14.06 -2.31
CA PHE A 251 6.58 -13.37 -2.36
C PHE A 251 5.39 -14.29 -2.68
N GLU A 252 5.64 -15.53 -3.13
CA GLU A 252 4.58 -16.43 -3.62
C GLU A 252 3.52 -16.74 -2.54
N GLU A 253 3.95 -16.94 -1.29
CA GLU A 253 3.03 -17.17 -0.17
C GLU A 253 2.19 -15.94 0.20
N SER A 254 2.79 -14.73 0.13
CA SER A 254 2.03 -13.49 0.35
C SER A 254 0.97 -13.32 -0.73
N ILE A 255 1.36 -13.53 -1.99
CA ILE A 255 0.49 -13.31 -3.15
C ILE A 255 -0.72 -14.24 -3.12
N LYS A 256 -0.58 -15.50 -2.68
CA LYS A 256 -1.74 -16.41 -2.57
C LYS A 256 -2.84 -15.89 -1.64
N GLY A 257 -2.47 -15.25 -0.52
CA GLY A 257 -3.42 -14.56 0.34
C GLY A 257 -4.01 -13.31 -0.32
N ASP A 258 -3.18 -12.60 -1.07
CA ASP A 258 -3.51 -11.33 -1.72
C ASP A 258 -4.39 -11.49 -2.96
N LEU A 259 -4.32 -12.62 -3.66
CA LEU A 259 -5.17 -12.90 -4.82
C LEU A 259 -6.66 -12.86 -4.47
N LYS A 260 -7.03 -13.38 -3.30
CA LYS A 260 -8.42 -13.28 -2.82
C LYS A 260 -8.82 -11.82 -2.59
N TRP A 261 -7.92 -11.02 -2.03
CA TRP A 261 -8.16 -9.60 -1.79
C TRP A 261 -8.25 -8.81 -3.11
N ILE A 262 -7.37 -9.09 -4.09
CA ILE A 262 -7.41 -8.50 -5.43
C ILE A 262 -8.73 -8.84 -6.14
N GLN A 263 -9.23 -10.07 -5.97
CA GLN A 263 -10.53 -10.48 -6.52
C GLN A 263 -11.68 -9.68 -5.90
N GLU A 264 -11.71 -9.52 -4.57
CA GLU A 264 -12.72 -8.69 -3.91
C GLU A 264 -12.59 -7.21 -4.32
N PHE A 265 -11.37 -6.71 -4.47
CA PHE A 265 -11.10 -5.36 -4.99
C PHE A 265 -11.75 -5.13 -6.35
N PHE A 266 -11.49 -6.02 -7.31
CA PHE A 266 -12.06 -5.92 -8.65
C PHE A 266 -13.57 -6.15 -8.66
N LYS A 267 -14.10 -6.96 -7.74
CA LYS A 267 -15.54 -7.11 -7.53
C LYS A 267 -16.18 -5.79 -7.09
N HIS A 268 -15.57 -5.08 -6.16
CA HIS A 268 -16.05 -3.76 -5.75
C HIS A 268 -15.95 -2.72 -6.87
N LEU A 269 -14.85 -2.72 -7.64
CA LEU A 269 -14.72 -1.87 -8.83
C LEU A 269 -15.83 -2.11 -9.86
N SER A 270 -16.24 -3.38 -10.05
CA SER A 270 -17.32 -3.73 -10.99
C SER A 270 -18.69 -3.13 -10.65
N ILE A 271 -18.88 -2.65 -9.42
CA ILE A 271 -20.09 -1.95 -8.98
C ILE A 271 -20.13 -0.52 -9.54
N CYS A 272 -18.98 0.13 -9.77
CA CYS A 272 -18.90 1.52 -10.23
C CYS A 272 -18.71 1.60 -11.76
N LYS A 273 -19.79 1.36 -12.53
CA LYS A 273 -19.74 1.28 -14.00
C LYS A 273 -19.28 2.55 -14.70
N GLU A 274 -19.78 3.70 -14.25
CA GLU A 274 -19.37 4.99 -14.83
C GLU A 274 -17.86 5.17 -14.73
N LEU A 275 -17.30 4.87 -13.55
CA LEU A 275 -15.86 4.93 -13.31
C LEU A 275 -15.09 3.91 -14.16
N LEU A 276 -15.63 2.69 -14.33
CA LEU A 276 -15.03 1.70 -15.22
C LEU A 276 -15.00 2.20 -16.66
N ARG A 277 -16.10 2.75 -17.18
CA ARG A 277 -16.19 3.31 -18.53
C ARG A 277 -15.27 4.52 -18.70
N GLU A 278 -15.20 5.41 -17.71
CA GLU A 278 -14.35 6.61 -17.80
C GLU A 278 -12.86 6.27 -17.78
N ARG A 279 -12.46 5.26 -16.98
CA ARG A 279 -11.05 5.07 -16.62
C ARG A 279 -10.42 3.80 -17.13
N PHE A 280 -11.22 2.81 -17.53
CA PHE A 280 -10.75 1.55 -18.10
C PHE A 280 -11.22 1.33 -19.54
N ALA A 281 -11.92 2.30 -20.15
CA ALA A 281 -12.17 2.27 -21.59
C ALA A 281 -10.86 2.29 -22.36
N LYS A 282 -10.91 1.79 -23.59
CA LYS A 282 -9.82 1.85 -24.54
C LYS A 282 -9.27 3.28 -24.68
N ASP A 283 -7.97 3.39 -24.94
CA ASP A 283 -7.23 4.65 -25.10
C ASP A 283 -7.10 5.46 -23.79
N THR A 284 -7.35 4.82 -22.65
CA THR A 284 -7.02 5.35 -21.32
C THR A 284 -5.82 4.60 -20.73
N PRO A 285 -5.04 5.23 -19.82
CA PRO A 285 -3.87 4.57 -19.24
C PRO A 285 -4.15 3.22 -18.55
N CYS A 286 -5.30 3.05 -17.89
CA CYS A 286 -5.68 1.76 -17.30
C CYS A 286 -6.30 0.81 -18.33
N GLY A 287 -7.09 1.34 -19.27
CA GLY A 287 -7.72 0.54 -20.33
C GLY A 287 -6.71 -0.11 -21.26
N ASP A 288 -5.64 0.58 -21.63
CA ASP A 288 -4.58 0.03 -22.49
C ASP A 288 -3.85 -1.14 -21.80
N VAL A 289 -3.49 -0.96 -20.53
CA VAL A 289 -2.87 -2.04 -19.72
C VAL A 289 -3.84 -3.22 -19.57
N LEU A 290 -5.12 -2.93 -19.31
CA LEU A 290 -6.15 -3.95 -19.18
C LEU A 290 -6.35 -4.73 -20.48
N GLU A 291 -6.42 -4.04 -21.62
CA GLU A 291 -6.50 -4.64 -22.97
C GLU A 291 -5.32 -5.57 -23.22
N ASP A 292 -4.10 -5.10 -22.94
CA ASP A 292 -2.89 -5.89 -23.14
C ASP A 292 -2.88 -7.18 -22.32
N ILE A 293 -3.41 -7.15 -21.09
CA ILE A 293 -3.55 -8.33 -20.24
C ILE A 293 -4.64 -9.27 -20.78
N VAL A 294 -5.83 -8.73 -21.10
CA VAL A 294 -6.99 -9.52 -21.55
C VAL A 294 -6.75 -10.17 -22.90
N LEU A 295 -6.04 -9.50 -23.81
CA LEU A 295 -5.66 -10.02 -25.13
C LEU A 295 -4.41 -10.91 -25.09
N GLY A 296 -3.81 -11.12 -23.91
CA GLY A 296 -2.62 -11.96 -23.74
C GLY A 296 -1.36 -11.39 -24.40
N ARG A 297 -1.32 -10.07 -24.67
CA ARG A 297 -0.09 -9.38 -25.12
C ARG A 297 0.92 -9.30 -23.99
N VAL A 298 0.43 -9.23 -22.76
CA VAL A 298 1.21 -9.48 -21.53
C VAL A 298 0.76 -10.83 -20.98
N ASN A 299 1.67 -11.81 -20.91
CA ASN A 299 1.34 -13.13 -20.36
C ASN A 299 1.21 -13.03 -18.83
N PRO A 300 -0.02 -13.14 -18.27
CA PRO A 300 -0.18 -13.22 -16.83
C PRO A 300 0.52 -14.47 -16.30
N CYS A 301 0.90 -14.45 -15.02
CA CYS A 301 1.43 -15.63 -14.34
C CYS A 301 0.46 -16.83 -14.55
N PRO A 302 0.93 -18.07 -14.73
CA PRO A 302 0.04 -19.23 -14.90
C PRO A 302 -0.93 -19.43 -13.72
N GLU A 303 -0.47 -19.12 -12.50
CA GLU A 303 -1.23 -19.19 -11.24
C GLU A 303 -2.35 -18.16 -11.16
N ASN A 304 -2.37 -17.23 -12.11
CA ASN A 304 -3.13 -16.00 -12.10
C ASN A 304 -4.28 -16.01 -13.13
N ILE A 305 -4.48 -17.12 -13.85
CA ILE A 305 -5.56 -17.33 -14.82
C ILE A 305 -6.94 -16.98 -14.25
N THR A 306 -7.18 -17.19 -12.95
CA THR A 306 -8.48 -16.94 -12.32
C THR A 306 -8.86 -15.46 -12.26
N TYR A 307 -7.92 -14.52 -12.21
CA TYR A 307 -8.29 -13.10 -12.28
C TYR A 307 -8.50 -12.62 -13.70
N VAL A 308 -7.92 -13.29 -14.71
CA VAL A 308 -8.03 -12.85 -16.11
C VAL A 308 -9.48 -12.82 -16.53
N SER A 309 -10.30 -13.76 -16.05
CA SER A 309 -11.76 -13.70 -16.24
C SER A 309 -12.40 -12.47 -15.60
N THR A 310 -11.98 -12.09 -14.39
CA THR A 310 -12.51 -10.89 -13.72
C THR A 310 -12.09 -9.61 -14.45
N LEU A 311 -10.83 -9.52 -14.86
CA LEU A 311 -10.31 -8.40 -15.65
C LEU A 311 -11.01 -8.29 -17.00
N LYS A 312 -11.32 -9.44 -17.63
CA LYS A 312 -12.09 -9.47 -18.86
C LYS A 312 -13.49 -8.90 -18.66
N VAL A 313 -14.19 -9.28 -17.58
CA VAL A 313 -15.50 -8.69 -17.25
C VAL A 313 -15.41 -7.18 -17.09
N ILE A 314 -14.37 -6.68 -16.40
CA ILE A 314 -14.14 -5.24 -16.26
C ILE A 314 -13.91 -4.58 -17.62
N TYR A 315 -13.08 -5.20 -18.47
CA TYR A 315 -12.80 -4.70 -19.81
C TYR A 315 -14.06 -4.64 -20.68
N ASP A 316 -14.87 -5.68 -20.64
CA ASP A 316 -16.12 -5.78 -21.39
C ASP A 316 -17.12 -4.71 -20.92
N ILE A 317 -17.26 -4.50 -19.60
CA ILE A 317 -18.10 -3.43 -19.02
C ILE A 317 -17.59 -2.04 -19.43
N ALA A 318 -16.28 -1.80 -19.35
CA ALA A 318 -15.68 -0.51 -19.64
C ALA A 318 -15.78 -0.11 -21.12
N ASN A 319 -15.81 -1.09 -22.03
CA ASN A 319 -15.85 -0.88 -23.48
C ASN A 319 -17.22 -1.18 -24.11
N ALA A 320 -18.21 -1.57 -23.32
CA ALA A 320 -19.58 -1.72 -23.79
C ALA A 320 -20.08 -0.37 -24.33
N LYS A 321 -20.56 -0.37 -25.57
CA LYS A 321 -21.17 0.83 -26.17
C LYS A 321 -22.38 1.23 -25.31
N PRO A 322 -22.55 2.53 -25.01
CA PRO A 322 -23.84 3.02 -24.52
C PRO A 322 -24.90 2.56 -25.52
N SER A 323 -25.96 1.90 -25.06
CA SER A 323 -27.09 1.54 -25.93
C SER A 323 -27.63 2.83 -26.55
N GLU A 324 -27.54 2.97 -27.87
CA GLU A 324 -28.01 4.16 -28.60
C GLU A 324 -29.56 4.20 -28.72
N GLU A 325 -30.27 3.24 -28.11
CA GLU A 325 -31.70 3.05 -28.30
C GLU A 325 -32.48 3.26 -26.98
N GLY A 326 -33.15 4.42 -26.89
CA GLY A 326 -34.34 4.60 -26.07
C GLY A 326 -34.13 5.32 -24.75
N ASP A 327 -34.79 6.46 -24.62
CA ASP A 327 -35.02 7.29 -23.42
C ASP A 327 -35.91 6.55 -22.39
N SER A 328 -35.62 5.27 -22.14
CA SER A 328 -36.18 4.55 -21.00
C SER A 328 -35.17 4.65 -19.87
N ASP A 329 -35.55 5.37 -18.81
CA ASP A 329 -34.83 5.53 -17.54
C ASP A 329 -34.50 4.21 -16.80
N ASP A 330 -34.67 3.06 -17.45
CA ASP A 330 -34.23 1.77 -16.97
C ASP A 330 -32.77 1.58 -17.44
N ASP A 331 -31.84 2.22 -16.72
CA ASP A 331 -30.42 1.90 -16.81
C ASP A 331 -30.26 0.38 -16.70
N ASP A 332 -29.94 -0.28 -17.83
CA ASP A 332 -29.60 -1.69 -17.89
C ASP A 332 -28.33 -1.91 -17.07
N GLU A 333 -28.55 -2.08 -15.77
CA GLU A 333 -27.52 -2.38 -14.82
C GLU A 333 -27.02 -3.77 -15.20
N VAL A 334 -25.93 -3.89 -15.95
CA VAL A 334 -25.14 -5.15 -16.07
C VAL A 334 -24.96 -5.77 -14.67
N ILE A 335 -25.77 -6.76 -14.32
CA ILE A 335 -25.71 -7.44 -13.03
C ILE A 335 -24.62 -8.51 -13.15
N VAL A 336 -23.57 -8.37 -12.34
CA VAL A 336 -22.48 -9.35 -12.28
C VAL A 336 -22.73 -10.30 -11.12
N PHE A 337 -22.68 -11.60 -11.37
CA PHE A 337 -22.89 -12.62 -10.34
C PHE A 337 -21.60 -13.39 -10.04
N GLU A 338 -21.44 -13.76 -8.77
CA GLU A 338 -20.32 -14.59 -8.32
C GLU A 338 -20.69 -16.08 -8.40
N CYS A 339 -19.86 -16.88 -9.09
CA CYS A 339 -20.06 -18.32 -9.11
C CYS A 339 -19.81 -18.92 -7.72
N SER A 340 -20.80 -19.61 -7.17
CA SER A 340 -20.71 -20.18 -5.82
C SER A 340 -19.69 -21.31 -5.65
N ASN A 341 -19.11 -21.82 -6.74
CA ASN A 341 -18.03 -22.79 -6.69
C ASN A 341 -16.65 -22.15 -6.87
N CYS A 342 -16.39 -21.52 -8.03
CA CYS A 342 -15.07 -21.01 -8.38
C CYS A 342 -14.82 -19.56 -7.93
N ARG A 343 -15.85 -18.86 -7.44
CA ARG A 343 -15.77 -17.48 -6.92
C ARG A 343 -15.39 -16.40 -7.96
N ASN A 344 -15.31 -16.77 -9.24
CA ASN A 344 -15.16 -15.80 -10.33
C ASN A 344 -16.50 -15.10 -10.61
N LEU A 345 -16.40 -13.89 -11.14
CA LEU A 345 -17.53 -13.06 -11.57
C LEU A 345 -17.87 -13.32 -13.03
N PHE A 346 -19.16 -13.32 -13.34
CA PHE A 346 -19.69 -13.52 -14.68
C PHE A 346 -20.91 -12.61 -14.90
N PRO A 347 -21.17 -12.17 -16.15
CA PRO A 347 -22.43 -11.55 -16.52
C PRO A 347 -23.62 -12.46 -16.18
N GLU A 348 -24.78 -11.87 -15.88
CA GLU A 348 -26.01 -12.61 -15.57
C GLU A 348 -26.35 -13.64 -16.65
N GLU A 349 -26.22 -13.29 -17.93
CA GLU A 349 -26.54 -14.18 -19.04
C GLU A 349 -25.64 -15.42 -19.12
N GLU A 350 -24.44 -15.37 -18.57
CA GLU A 350 -23.52 -16.52 -18.52
C GLU A 350 -23.78 -17.42 -17.30
N MET A 351 -24.60 -16.96 -16.36
CA MET A 351 -24.79 -17.59 -15.07
C MET A 351 -25.99 -18.53 -15.07
N LYS A 352 -25.78 -19.72 -14.51
CA LYS A 352 -26.79 -20.78 -14.39
C LYS A 352 -27.24 -20.86 -12.95
N LEU A 353 -28.50 -20.51 -12.70
CA LEU A 353 -29.12 -20.70 -11.40
C LEU A 353 -29.34 -22.19 -11.11
N CYS A 354 -29.27 -22.56 -9.82
CA CYS A 354 -29.58 -23.91 -9.39
C CYS A 354 -31.01 -24.26 -9.79
N ALA A 355 -31.20 -25.30 -10.61
CA ALA A 355 -32.51 -25.69 -11.11
C ALA A 355 -33.54 -26.06 -10.01
N ARG A 356 -33.10 -26.27 -8.76
CA ARG A 356 -33.98 -26.53 -7.61
C ARG A 356 -34.37 -25.24 -6.90
N CYS A 357 -33.43 -24.61 -6.20
CA CYS A 357 -33.72 -23.45 -5.36
C CYS A 357 -33.73 -22.12 -6.13
N LYS A 358 -33.08 -22.04 -7.29
CA LYS A 358 -32.79 -20.80 -8.06
C LYS A 358 -32.01 -19.71 -7.31
N ASP A 359 -31.75 -19.88 -6.00
CA ASP A 359 -31.02 -18.90 -5.17
C ASP A 359 -29.51 -18.83 -5.42
N ILE A 360 -28.91 -19.90 -5.97
CA ILE A 360 -27.44 -20.01 -6.11
C ILE A 360 -27.04 -20.09 -7.57
N ALA A 361 -26.09 -19.25 -7.98
CA ALA A 361 -25.63 -19.13 -9.35
C ALA A 361 -24.27 -19.82 -9.60
N TYR A 362 -24.12 -20.38 -10.80
CA TYR A 362 -22.92 -21.09 -11.24
C TYR A 362 -22.58 -20.75 -12.69
N CYS A 363 -21.30 -20.50 -13.00
CA CYS A 363 -20.87 -20.28 -14.38
C CYS A 363 -20.96 -21.54 -15.25
N SER A 364 -21.02 -22.72 -14.64
CA SER A 364 -21.07 -23.99 -15.39
C SER A 364 -21.70 -25.12 -14.57
N ARG A 365 -22.17 -26.15 -15.30
CA ARG A 365 -22.68 -27.38 -14.69
C ARG A 365 -21.60 -28.07 -13.85
N GLN A 366 -20.35 -28.04 -14.29
CA GLN A 366 -19.22 -28.60 -13.54
C GLN A 366 -19.05 -27.92 -12.19
N CYS A 367 -19.11 -26.59 -12.16
CA CYS A 367 -19.06 -25.83 -10.91
C CYS A 367 -20.21 -26.17 -9.97
N GLN A 368 -21.43 -26.32 -10.49
CA GLN A 368 -22.58 -26.76 -9.69
C GLN A 368 -22.37 -28.16 -9.08
N VAL A 369 -21.87 -29.13 -9.86
CA VAL A 369 -21.59 -30.50 -9.37
C VAL A 369 -20.51 -30.49 -8.29
N ASN A 370 -19.43 -29.73 -8.50
CA ASN A 370 -18.33 -29.61 -7.54
C ASN A 370 -18.79 -29.00 -6.21
N HIS A 371 -19.64 -27.96 -6.26
CA HIS A 371 -20.18 -27.30 -5.07
C HIS A 371 -21.31 -28.08 -4.38
N TRP A 372 -21.95 -29.02 -5.08
CA TRP A 372 -23.16 -29.72 -4.62
C TRP A 372 -23.04 -30.34 -3.23
N LYS A 373 -21.87 -30.89 -2.87
CA LYS A 373 -21.66 -31.51 -1.55
C LYS A 373 -21.91 -30.55 -0.38
N LYS A 374 -21.60 -29.26 -0.57
CA LYS A 374 -21.84 -28.19 0.40
C LYS A 374 -23.27 -27.64 0.22
N HIS A 375 -23.62 -27.25 -1.00
CA HIS A 375 -24.90 -26.61 -1.30
C HIS A 375 -26.13 -27.47 -0.95
N LYS A 376 -26.05 -28.81 -1.08
CA LYS A 376 -27.19 -29.71 -0.84
C LYS A 376 -27.83 -29.57 0.55
N VAL A 377 -27.08 -29.09 1.55
CA VAL A 377 -27.57 -28.92 2.93
C VAL A 377 -28.58 -27.77 3.01
N ASP A 378 -28.34 -26.72 2.22
CA ASP A 378 -29.13 -25.48 2.25
C ASP A 378 -30.05 -25.33 1.02
N CYS A 379 -29.99 -26.28 0.07
CA CYS A 379 -30.82 -26.27 -1.14
C CYS A 379 -32.28 -26.62 -0.80
N LYS A 380 -33.10 -25.60 -0.61
CA LYS A 380 -34.55 -25.73 -0.40
C LYS A 380 -35.27 -25.76 -1.76
N THR A 381 -36.25 -26.65 -1.90
CA THR A 381 -37.14 -26.75 -3.06
C THR A 381 -38.40 -25.93 -2.87
#